data_AF-Q8U346-F1
#
_entry.id   AF-Q8U346-F1
#
_cell.length_a   1.000
_cell.length_b   1.000
_cell.length_c   1.000
_cell.angle_alpha   90.00
_cell.angle_beta   90.00
_cell.angle_gamma   90.00
#
_symmetry.space_group_name_H-M   'P 1'
#
loop_
_entity.id
_entity.type
_entity.pdbx_description
1 polymer ?
#
loop_
_entity_poly.entity_id
_entity_poly.type
_entity_poly.pdbx_seq_one_letter_code
_entity_poly.pdbx_strand_id
1 'polypeptide(L)'
;MTGTGKTTFALHFAIANALQGRKVVYITFEEPIGQIVRSARNYNIPIDEVLGKDLEIFSWVPESKTPVHTYIKIKEIVEEFQPEALIIDSLTALKQHTDEKELAKMLRYLQLLTKERR
;
A
#
# COMPACT_ATOMS: atom_id res chain seq x y z
N MET A 1 -4.09 1.26 -17.72
CA MET A 1 -3.19 0.31 -18.41
C MET A 1 -2.57 -0.60 -17.36
N THR A 2 -3.02 -1.85 -17.33
CA THR A 2 -2.41 -2.95 -16.58
C THR A 2 -1.06 -3.28 -17.23
N GLY A 3 -0.09 -3.77 -16.46
CA GLY A 3 1.19 -4.23 -17.02
C GLY A 3 2.23 -3.15 -17.36
N THR A 4 2.02 -1.86 -17.08
CA THR A 4 3.04 -0.81 -17.30
C THR A 4 4.12 -0.74 -16.20
N GLY A 5 4.24 -1.75 -15.35
CA GLY A 5 5.24 -1.81 -14.29
C GLY A 5 4.96 -0.96 -13.04
N LYS A 6 3.72 -0.49 -12.80
CA LYS A 6 3.39 0.29 -11.59
C LYS A 6 3.61 -0.51 -10.30
N THR A 7 3.10 -1.74 -10.24
CA THR A 7 3.31 -2.65 -9.12
C THR A 7 4.78 -2.99 -8.94
N THR A 8 5.48 -3.29 -10.03
CA THR A 8 6.94 -3.50 -10.01
C THR A 8 7.68 -2.30 -9.43
N PHE A 9 7.40 -1.09 -9.92
CA PHE A 9 7.99 0.14 -9.39
C PHE A 9 7.67 0.34 -7.90
N ALA A 10 6.41 0.16 -7.51
CA ALA A 10 5.96 0.33 -6.14
C ALA A 10 6.66 -0.66 -5.19
N LEU A 11 6.86 -1.92 -5.61
CA LEU A 11 7.59 -2.93 -4.84
C LEU A 11 9.07 -2.59 -4.72
N HIS A 12 9.73 -2.19 -5.82
CA HIS A 12 11.12 -1.73 -5.76
C HIS A 12 11.28 -0.54 -4.82
N PHE A 13 10.38 0.45 -4.90
CA PHE A 13 10.40 1.61 -4.02
C PHE A 13 10.21 1.23 -2.56
N ALA A 14 9.23 0.36 -2.26
CA ALA A 14 8.97 -0.12 -0.91
C ALA A 14 10.18 -0.81 -0.30
N ILE A 15 10.71 -1.82 -1.01
CA ILE A 15 11.80 -2.65 -0.51
C ILE A 15 13.10 -1.84 -0.42
N ALA A 16 13.38 -0.96 -1.38
CA ALA A 16 14.58 -0.12 -1.33
C ALA A 16 14.59 0.84 -0.12
N ASN A 17 13.43 1.39 0.28
CA ASN A 17 13.35 2.20 1.48
C ASN A 17 13.47 1.33 2.74
N ALA A 18 12.83 0.16 2.77
CA ALA A 18 12.90 -0.76 3.90
C ALA A 18 14.33 -1.28 4.13
N LEU A 19 15.10 -1.55 3.07
CA LEU A 19 16.51 -1.93 3.16
C LEU A 19 17.41 -0.83 3.77
N GLN A 20 16.95 0.42 3.77
CA GLN A 20 17.62 1.53 4.44
C GLN A 20 17.18 1.69 5.90
N GLY A 21 16.41 0.74 6.45
CA GLY A 21 15.87 0.78 7.80
C GLY A 21 14.67 1.72 7.96
N ARG A 22 14.06 2.17 6.86
CA ARG A 22 12.86 3.02 6.92
C ARG A 22 11.62 2.16 7.08
N LYS A 23 10.70 2.58 7.95
CA LYS A 23 9.41 1.89 8.10
C LYS A 23 8.51 2.15 6.89
N VAL A 24 8.08 1.09 6.22
CA VAL A 24 7.25 1.13 5.01
C VAL A 24 6.00 0.30 5.22
N VAL A 25 4.86 0.86 4.87
CA VAL A 25 3.58 0.14 4.76
C VAL A 25 3.18 0.09 3.29
N TYR A 26 2.95 -1.11 2.79
CA TYR A 26 2.47 -1.36 1.44
C TYR A 26 1.09 -2.01 1.50
N ILE A 27 0.08 -1.34 0.96
CA ILE A 27 -1.30 -1.84 0.92
C ILE A 27 -1.64 -2.14 -0.52
N THR A 28 -2.00 -3.39 -0.81
CA THR A 28 -2.46 -3.80 -2.13
C THR A 28 -3.92 -4.19 -2.16
N PHE A 29 -4.54 -3.92 -3.30
CA PHE A 29 -5.93 -4.22 -3.63
C PHE A 29 -6.08 -5.16 -4.83
N GLU A 30 -4.98 -5.54 -5.48
CA GLU A 30 -5.00 -6.32 -6.72
C GLU A 30 -4.47 -7.73 -6.53
N GLU A 31 -3.39 -7.89 -5.75
CA GLU A 31 -2.70 -9.18 -5.63
C GLU A 31 -2.69 -9.69 -4.18
N PRO A 32 -2.85 -11.01 -3.96
CA PRO A 32 -2.58 -11.63 -2.66
C PRO A 32 -1.12 -11.43 -2.25
N ILE A 33 -0.86 -11.30 -0.93
CA ILE A 33 0.51 -11.15 -0.39
C ILE A 33 1.47 -12.21 -0.94
N GLY A 34 1.01 -13.47 -1.05
CA GLY A 34 1.85 -14.55 -1.59
C GLY A 34 2.26 -14.33 -3.05
N GLN A 35 1.45 -13.67 -3.88
CA GLN A 35 1.85 -13.30 -5.24
C GLN A 35 2.86 -12.15 -5.23
N ILE A 36 2.62 -11.11 -4.42
CA ILE A 36 3.56 -9.99 -4.23
C ILE A 36 4.96 -10.50 -3.84
N VAL A 37 5.03 -11.36 -2.82
CA VAL A 37 6.30 -11.93 -2.33
C VAL A 37 6.97 -12.79 -3.41
N ARG A 38 6.22 -13.62 -4.13
CA ARG A 38 6.76 -14.41 -5.25
C ARG A 38 7.30 -13.51 -6.37
N SER A 39 6.58 -12.46 -6.74
CA SER A 39 7.00 -11.50 -7.76
C SER A 39 8.30 -10.82 -7.37
N ALA A 40 8.40 -10.33 -6.13
CA ALA A 40 9.63 -9.72 -5.62
C ALA A 40 10.84 -10.68 -5.65
N ARG A 41 10.64 -11.94 -5.24
CA ARG A 41 11.69 -12.99 -5.31
C ARG A 41 12.10 -13.28 -6.76
N ASN A 42 11.14 -13.38 -7.68
CA ASN A 42 11.43 -13.60 -9.11
C ASN A 42 12.22 -12.46 -9.75
N TYR A 43 12.05 -11.23 -9.24
CA TYR A 43 12.81 -10.06 -9.66
C TYR A 43 14.16 -9.92 -8.92
N ASN A 44 14.57 -10.91 -8.13
CA ASN A 44 15.76 -10.89 -7.28
C ASN A 44 15.83 -9.67 -6.35
N ILE A 45 14.67 -9.20 -5.85
CA ILE A 45 14.59 -8.14 -4.86
C ILE A 45 14.57 -8.79 -3.47
N PRO A 46 15.42 -8.38 -2.51
CA PRO A 46 15.58 -9.05 -1.22
C PRO A 46 14.44 -8.72 -0.23
N ILE A 47 13.20 -9.05 -0.61
CA ILE A 47 12.01 -8.81 0.23
C ILE A 47 12.07 -9.56 1.56
N ASP A 48 12.67 -10.74 1.57
CA ASP A 48 12.76 -11.62 2.75
C ASP A 48 13.64 -11.01 3.86
N GLU A 49 14.49 -10.03 3.54
CA GLU A 49 15.32 -9.34 4.53
C GLU A 49 14.52 -8.35 5.38
N VAL A 50 13.46 -7.76 4.78
CA VAL A 50 12.74 -6.59 5.32
C VAL A 50 11.29 -6.89 5.72
N LEU A 51 10.67 -7.93 5.16
CA LEU A 51 9.27 -8.27 5.40
C LEU A 51 9.02 -8.61 6.89
N GLY A 52 8.04 -7.94 7.51
CA GLY A 52 7.70 -8.09 8.93
C GLY A 52 8.70 -7.41 9.88
N LYS A 53 9.63 -6.61 9.37
CA LYS A 53 10.56 -5.78 10.16
C LYS A 53 10.37 -4.32 9.82
N ASP A 54 10.87 -3.93 8.65
CA ASP A 54 10.84 -2.57 8.11
C ASP A 54 9.75 -2.42 7.05
N LEU A 55 9.27 -3.53 6.48
CA LEU A 55 8.21 -3.57 5.48
C LEU A 55 7.02 -4.39 5.97
N GLU A 56 5.86 -3.75 6.08
CA GLU A 56 4.57 -4.40 6.31
C GLU A 56 3.74 -4.40 5.02
N ILE A 57 3.13 -5.55 4.70
CA ILE A 57 2.32 -5.72 3.49
C ILE A 57 0.91 -6.17 3.87
N PHE A 58 -0.09 -5.38 3.46
CA PHE A 58 -1.50 -5.71 3.60
C PHE A 58 -2.10 -5.96 2.23
N SER A 59 -2.85 -7.05 2.06
CA SER A 59 -3.64 -7.31 0.86
C SER A 59 -5.11 -7.34 1.23
N TRP A 60 -5.87 -6.41 0.66
CA TRP A 60 -7.28 -6.21 0.93
C TRP A 60 -8.10 -6.36 -0.34
N VAL A 61 -9.33 -6.84 -0.16
CA VAL A 61 -10.30 -6.95 -1.27
C VAL A 61 -11.09 -5.64 -1.34
N PRO A 62 -11.06 -4.88 -2.44
CA PRO A 62 -11.75 -3.59 -2.59
C PRO A 62 -13.22 -3.62 -2.17
N GLU A 63 -13.92 -4.69 -2.52
CA GLU A 63 -15.37 -4.86 -2.34
C GLU A 63 -15.74 -5.23 -0.90
N SER A 64 -14.75 -5.59 -0.07
CA SER A 64 -15.01 -6.09 1.27
C SER A 64 -15.48 -5.01 2.25
N LYS A 65 -15.16 -3.74 2.00
CA LYS A 65 -15.38 -2.60 2.91
C LYS A 65 -15.68 -1.31 2.15
N THR A 66 -16.32 -0.36 2.83
CA THR A 66 -16.55 0.99 2.28
C THR A 66 -15.27 1.82 2.29
N PRO A 67 -15.13 2.84 1.42
CA PRO A 67 -13.94 3.70 1.38
C PRO A 67 -13.65 4.41 2.71
N VAL A 68 -14.69 4.82 3.42
CA VAL A 68 -14.57 5.42 4.75
C VAL A 68 -14.01 4.42 5.75
N HIS A 69 -14.48 3.17 5.73
CA HIS A 69 -13.92 2.12 6.58
C HIS A 69 -12.47 1.81 6.22
N THR A 70 -12.15 1.73 4.92
CA THR A 70 -10.78 1.55 4.44
C THR A 70 -9.87 2.68 4.91
N TYR A 71 -10.32 3.94 4.85
CA TYR A 71 -9.58 5.08 5.40
C TYR A 71 -9.33 4.92 6.91
N ILE A 72 -10.33 4.54 7.70
CA ILE A 72 -10.18 4.34 9.14
C ILE A 72 -9.12 3.26 9.42
N LYS A 73 -9.14 2.15 8.68
CA LYS A 73 -8.13 1.09 8.80
C LYS A 73 -6.72 1.54 8.42
N ILE A 74 -6.59 2.32 7.34
CA ILE A 74 -5.30 2.90 6.97
C ILE A 74 -4.81 3.86 8.06
N LYS A 75 -5.71 4.67 8.63
CA LYS A 75 -5.38 5.58 9.72
C LYS A 75 -4.87 4.82 10.95
N GLU A 76 -5.57 3.76 11.37
CA GLU A 76 -5.13 2.90 12.48
C GLU A 76 -3.72 2.33 12.23
N ILE A 77 -3.46 1.82 11.03
CA ILE A 77 -2.13 1.32 10.64
C ILE A 77 -1.08 2.43 10.66
N VAL A 78 -1.38 3.60 10.11
CA VAL A 78 -0.44 4.73 10.12
C VAL A 78 -0.14 5.18 11.55
N GLU A 79 -1.14 5.18 12.43
CA GLU A 79 -1.00 5.52 13.84
C GLU A 79 -0.14 4.50 14.60
N GLU A 80 -0.35 3.21 14.35
CA GLU A 80 0.39 2.12 15.00
C GLU A 80 1.84 2.01 14.49
N PHE A 81 2.03 1.97 13.18
CA PHE A 81 3.33 1.68 12.57
C PHE A 81 4.22 2.91 12.41
N GLN A 82 3.64 4.12 12.39
CA GLN A 82 4.33 5.39 12.08
C GLN A 82 5.27 5.26 10.86
N PRO A 83 4.75 4.85 9.68
CA PRO A 83 5.61 4.60 8.52
C PRO A 83 6.15 5.90 7.92
N GLU A 84 7.39 5.86 7.43
CA GLU A 84 8.00 6.92 6.62
C GLU A 84 7.48 6.91 5.18
N ALA A 85 7.01 5.76 4.70
CA ALA A 85 6.37 5.62 3.40
C ALA A 85 5.10 4.76 3.48
N LEU A 86 4.00 5.31 2.96
CA LEU A 86 2.75 4.59 2.73
C LEU A 86 2.52 4.44 1.23
N ILE A 87 2.36 3.20 0.77
CA ILE A 87 2.16 2.85 -0.63
C ILE A 87 0.80 2.17 -0.76
N ILE A 88 0.01 2.61 -1.74
CA ILE A 88 -1.31 2.06 -2.03
C ILE A 88 -1.34 1.59 -3.48
N ASP A 89 -1.39 0.27 -3.69
CA ASP A 89 -1.38 -0.38 -5.00
C ASP A 89 -2.57 -1.34 -5.24
N SER A 90 -3.67 -0.94 -5.87
CA SER A 90 -3.80 0.27 -6.67
C SER A 90 -5.09 1.00 -6.35
N LEU A 91 -5.06 2.31 -6.55
CA LEU A 91 -6.27 3.13 -6.54
C LEU A 91 -7.22 2.78 -7.70
N THR A 92 -6.72 2.10 -8.74
CA THR A 92 -7.54 1.67 -9.89
C THR A 92 -8.53 0.58 -9.45
N ALA A 93 -8.09 -0.38 -8.64
CA ALA A 93 -8.94 -1.43 -8.08
C ALA A 93 -10.04 -0.85 -7.19
N LEU A 94 -9.73 0.15 -6.36
CA LEU A 94 -10.74 0.86 -5.55
C LEU A 94 -11.75 1.62 -6.43
N LYS A 95 -11.29 2.28 -7.49
CA LYS A 95 -12.14 3.05 -8.42
C LYS A 95 -13.19 2.19 -9.11
N GLN A 96 -12.90 0.92 -9.39
CA GLN A 96 -13.84 0.02 -10.05
C GLN A 96 -15.04 -0.36 -9.16
N HIS A 97 -14.90 -0.25 -7.85
CA HIS A 97 -15.87 -0.76 -6.86
C HIS A 97 -16.46 0.34 -5.97
N THR A 98 -16.17 1.60 -6.26
CA THR A 98 -16.51 2.74 -5.41
C THR A 98 -17.05 3.91 -6.22
N ASP A 99 -18.02 4.64 -5.66
CA ASP A 99 -18.45 5.93 -6.21
C ASP A 99 -17.30 6.95 -6.28
N GLU A 100 -17.20 7.69 -7.37
CA GLU A 100 -16.09 8.62 -7.60
C GLU A 100 -15.97 9.70 -6.51
N LYS A 101 -17.08 10.18 -5.95
CA LYS A 101 -17.05 11.18 -4.87
C LYS A 101 -16.54 10.59 -3.57
N GLU A 102 -16.92 9.35 -3.26
CA GLU A 102 -16.43 8.65 -2.06
C GLU A 102 -14.95 8.32 -2.15
N LEU A 103 -14.47 7.90 -3.32
CA LEU A 103 -13.04 7.72 -3.56
C LEU A 103 -12.28 9.05 -3.42
N ALA A 104 -12.78 10.14 -3.99
CA ALA A 104 -12.17 11.45 -3.88
C ALA A 104 -12.09 11.94 -2.42
N LYS A 105 -13.13 11.71 -1.61
CA LYS A 105 -13.13 12.00 -0.17
C LYS A 105 -12.08 11.18 0.57
N MET A 106 -12.02 9.87 0.32
CA MET A 106 -11.02 8.98 0.92
C MET A 106 -9.60 9.47 0.61
N LEU A 107 -9.31 9.79 -0.66
CA LEU A 107 -8.00 10.32 -1.07
C LEU A 107 -7.68 11.65 -0.39
N ARG A 108 -8.68 12.53 -0.25
CA ARG A 108 -8.51 13.79 0.49
C ARG A 108 -8.15 13.54 1.95
N TYR A 109 -8.80 12.60 2.62
CA TYR A 109 -8.50 12.28 4.01
C TYR A 109 -7.11 11.66 4.18
N LEU A 110 -6.69 10.78 3.25
CA LEU A 110 -5.33 10.25 3.24
C LEU A 110 -4.28 11.36 3.06
N GLN A 111 -4.53 12.33 2.17
CA GLN A 111 -3.64 13.48 2.00
C GLN A 111 -3.52 14.31 3.29
N LEU A 112 -4.62 14.55 3.99
CA LEU A 112 -4.61 15.29 5.26
C LEU A 112 -3.81 14.53 6.33
N LEU A 113 -4.06 13.23 6.47
CA LEU A 113 -3.34 12.34 7.39
C LEU A 113 -1.82 12.39 7.19
N THR A 114 -1.36 12.41 5.93
CA THR A 114 0.08 12.49 5.62
C THR A 114 0.70 13.88 5.81
N LYS A 115 -0.11 14.95 5.78
CA LYS A 115 0.38 16.34 5.95
C LYS A 115 0.54 16.73 7.41
N GLU A 116 -0.31 16.22 8.30
CA GLU A 116 -0.22 16.44 9.74
C GLU A 116 1.04 15.84 10.36
N ARG A 117 1.72 14.94 9.65
CA ARG A 117 2.93 14.23 10.10
C ARG A 117 4.22 14.69 9.41
N ARG A 118 4.20 15.85 8.74
CA ARG A 118 5.39 16.50 8.18
C ARG A 118 6.01 17.49 9.15
#